data_AF-A0A0Q7B793-F1
#
_entry.id   AF-A0A0Q7B793-F1
#
_cell.length_a   1.000
_cell.length_b   1.000
_cell.length_c   1.000
_cell.angle_alpha   90.00
_cell.angle_beta   90.00
_cell.angle_gamma   90.00
#
_symmetry.space_group_name_H-M   'P 1'
#
loop_
_entity.id
_entity.type
_entity.pdbx_description
1 polymer ?
#
loop_
_entity_poly.entity_id
_entity_poly.type
_entity_poly.pdbx_seq_one_letter_code
_entity_poly.pdbx_strand_id
1 'polypeptide(L)'
;MTLHVDPAAVRRAWLHGVDAGVEVTAARRRTSAASGTDLATVASVVADAAADLAGVLDVCEALVTEHGTNLEACLSTYETTDHTSAGAFDGLR
;
A
#
# COMPACT_ATOMS: atom_id res chain seq x y z
N MET A 1 23.87 -10.02 20.59
CA MET A 1 23.32 -8.66 20.42
C MET A 1 21.83 -8.82 20.19
N THR A 2 21.00 -8.46 21.16
CA THR A 2 19.53 -8.42 21.01
C THR A 2 19.14 -7.01 20.61
N LEU A 3 18.43 -6.87 19.49
CA LEU A 3 17.88 -5.61 19.01
C LEU A 3 16.49 -5.45 19.63
N HIS A 4 16.30 -4.43 20.46
CA HIS A 4 14.98 -4.05 20.96
C HIS A 4 14.37 -2.96 20.07
N VAL A 5 13.21 -3.27 19.51
CA VAL A 5 12.37 -2.36 18.72
C VAL A 5 11.25 -1.81 19.59
N ASP A 6 10.93 -0.52 19.47
CA ASP A 6 9.71 0.10 20.02
C ASP A 6 8.54 -0.10 19.03
N PRO A 7 7.55 -0.97 19.34
CA PRO A 7 6.41 -1.21 18.44
C PRO A 7 5.61 0.05 18.12
N ALA A 8 5.52 0.99 19.07
CA ALA A 8 4.79 2.24 18.86
C ALA A 8 5.55 3.15 17.87
N ALA A 9 6.88 3.17 17.90
CA ALA A 9 7.68 3.89 16.91
C ALA A 9 7.52 3.30 15.50
N VAL A 10 7.47 1.96 15.38
CA VAL A 10 7.24 1.29 14.09
C VAL A 10 5.86 1.63 13.52
N ARG A 11 4.80 1.57 14.35
CA ARG A 11 3.45 1.98 13.93
C ARG A 11 3.38 3.45 13.52
N ARG A 12 4.07 4.34 14.23
CA ARG A 12 4.18 5.76 13.83
C ARG A 12 4.92 5.94 12.51
N ALA A 13 6.00 5.20 12.27
CA ALA A 13 6.72 5.25 11.00
C ALA A 13 5.85 4.73 9.83
N TRP A 14 4.95 3.78 10.11
CA TRP A 14 4.00 3.25 9.14
C TRP A 14 2.88 4.22 8.75
N LEU A 15 2.71 5.35 9.46
CA LEU A 15 1.74 6.40 9.07
C LEU A 15 1.98 6.88 7.63
N HIS A 16 3.23 6.91 7.16
CA HIS A 16 3.54 7.24 5.77
C HIS A 16 2.98 6.22 4.76
N GLY A 17 2.85 4.94 5.14
CA GLY A 17 2.18 3.92 4.33
C GLY A 17 0.67 4.13 4.26
N VAL A 18 0.06 4.58 5.37
CA VAL A 18 -1.36 4.99 5.40
C VAL A 18 -1.60 6.19 4.49
N ASP A 19 -0.74 7.20 4.54
CA ASP A 19 -0.81 8.38 3.65
C ASP A 19 -0.69 7.98 2.18
N ALA A 20 0.19 7.02 1.85
CA ALA A 20 0.32 6.50 0.50
C ALA A 20 -0.99 5.84 0.00
N GLY A 21 -1.70 5.08 0.86
CA GLY A 21 -3.00 4.52 0.52
C GLY A 21 -4.08 5.58 0.22
N VAL A 22 -4.06 6.70 0.95
CA VAL A 22 -4.95 7.85 0.70
C VAL A 22 -4.66 8.48 -0.66
N GLU A 23 -3.38 8.66 -1.00
CA GLU A 23 -2.97 9.21 -2.30
C GLU A 23 -3.33 8.27 -3.47
N VAL A 24 -3.17 6.94 -3.31
CA VAL A 24 -3.60 5.94 -4.31
C VAL A 24 -5.11 6.05 -4.55
N THR A 25 -5.89 6.15 -3.47
CA THR A 25 -7.35 6.34 -3.57
C THR A 25 -7.71 7.65 -4.28
N ALA A 26 -6.98 8.73 -3.99
CA ALA A 26 -7.19 10.03 -4.65
C ALA A 26 -6.84 9.98 -6.14
N ALA A 27 -5.73 9.32 -6.51
CA ALA A 27 -5.33 9.12 -7.89
C ALA A 27 -6.40 8.33 -8.66
N ARG A 28 -6.95 7.25 -8.08
CA ARG A 28 -8.01 6.44 -8.70
C ARG A 28 -9.24 7.29 -9.08
N ARG A 29 -9.68 8.18 -8.18
CA ARG A 29 -10.79 9.10 -8.47
C ARG A 29 -10.49 10.05 -9.63
N ARG A 30 -9.27 10.59 -9.69
CA ARG A 30 -8.85 11.51 -10.77
C ARG A 30 -8.78 10.79 -12.12
N THR A 31 -8.29 9.56 -12.15
CA THR A 31 -8.23 8.72 -13.36
C THR A 31 -9.63 8.46 -13.92
N SER A 32 -10.58 8.05 -13.07
CA SER A 32 -11.98 7.83 -13.48
C SER A 32 -12.67 9.11 -13.98
N ALA A 33 -12.34 10.27 -13.41
CA ALA A 33 -12.87 11.55 -13.88
C ALA A 33 -12.30 11.94 -15.25
N ALA A 34 -10.99 11.73 -15.45
CA ALA A 34 -10.32 12.03 -16.72
C ALA A 34 -10.84 11.16 -17.87
N SER A 35 -11.09 9.86 -17.65
CA SER A 35 -11.62 8.95 -18.66
C SER A 35 -13.03 9.30 -19.14
N GLY A 36 -13.81 10.06 -18.37
CA GLY A 36 -15.14 10.52 -18.74
C GLY A 36 -15.17 11.81 -19.57
N THR A 37 -14.01 12.40 -19.90
CA THR A 37 -13.94 13.65 -20.66
C THR A 37 -14.10 13.36 -22.16
N ASP A 38 -15.09 14.01 -22.80
CA ASP A 38 -15.36 13.84 -24.22
C ASP A 38 -14.27 14.52 -25.08
N LEU A 39 -13.33 13.70 -25.56
CA LEU A 39 -12.27 14.10 -26.47
C LEU A 39 -12.40 13.27 -27.74
N ALA A 40 -13.29 13.71 -28.65
CA ALA A 40 -13.75 12.97 -29.83
C ALA A 40 -12.68 12.23 -30.66
N THR A 41 -11.42 12.68 -30.67
CA THR A 41 -10.33 12.06 -31.44
C THR A 41 -9.39 11.18 -30.61
N VAL A 42 -9.37 11.33 -29.28
CA VAL A 42 -8.42 10.62 -28.38
C VAL A 42 -9.10 9.87 -27.24
N ALA A 43 -10.44 9.81 -27.23
CA ALA A 43 -11.22 9.15 -26.17
C ALA A 43 -10.81 7.69 -25.93
N SER A 44 -10.53 6.91 -26.98
CA SER A 44 -10.06 5.52 -26.83
C SER A 44 -8.69 5.44 -26.17
N VAL A 45 -7.74 6.26 -26.61
CA VAL A 45 -6.38 6.31 -26.04
C VAL A 45 -6.41 6.76 -24.58
N VAL A 46 -7.27 7.72 -24.24
CA VAL A 46 -7.46 8.20 -22.86
C VAL A 46 -8.11 7.12 -22.00
N ALA A 47 -9.07 6.36 -22.54
CA ALA A 47 -9.69 5.24 -21.84
C ALA A 47 -8.70 4.10 -21.57
N ASP A 48 -7.88 3.74 -22.57
CA ASP A 48 -6.85 2.70 -22.42
C ASP A 48 -5.79 3.12 -21.39
N ALA A 49 -5.28 4.35 -21.48
CA ALA A 49 -4.32 4.88 -20.50
C ALA A 49 -4.92 4.95 -19.08
N ALA A 50 -6.21 5.25 -18.95
CA ALA A 50 -6.91 5.24 -17.68
C ALA A 50 -7.06 3.82 -17.11
N ALA A 51 -7.30 2.81 -17.96
CA ALA A 51 -7.37 1.42 -17.55
C ALA A 51 -6.00 0.90 -17.08
N ASP A 52 -4.92 1.20 -17.80
CA ASP A 52 -3.55 0.85 -17.39
C ASP A 52 -3.21 1.48 -16.03
N LEU A 53 -3.52 2.77 -15.87
CA LEU A 53 -3.29 3.47 -14.61
C LEU A 53 -4.13 2.90 -13.47
N ALA A 54 -5.37 2.49 -13.74
CA ALA A 54 -6.21 1.82 -12.74
C ALA A 54 -5.58 0.49 -12.29
N GLY A 55 -5.05 -0.31 -13.21
CA GLY A 55 -4.34 -1.55 -12.87
C GLY A 55 -3.10 -1.32 -12.03
N VAL A 56 -2.31 -0.28 -12.31
CA VAL A 56 -1.15 0.09 -11.46
C VAL A 56 -1.62 0.48 -10.05
N LEU A 57 -2.72 1.24 -9.94
CA LEU A 57 -3.25 1.65 -8.64
C LEU A 57 -3.80 0.47 -7.83
N ASP A 58 -4.37 -0.55 -8.47
CA ASP A 58 -4.77 -1.82 -7.82
C ASP A 58 -3.56 -2.51 -7.16
N VAL A 59 -2.44 -2.59 -7.88
CA VAL A 59 -1.20 -3.19 -7.36
C VAL A 59 -0.64 -2.37 -6.20
N CYS A 60 -0.63 -1.03 -6.31
CA CYS A 60 -0.18 -0.17 -5.22
C CYS A 60 -1.04 -0.32 -3.95
N GLU A 61 -2.37 -0.40 -4.11
CA GLU A 61 -3.30 -0.60 -3.00
C GLU A 61 -3.06 -1.95 -2.32
N ALA A 62 -2.94 -3.03 -3.11
CA ALA A 62 -2.65 -4.36 -2.59
C ALA A 62 -1.33 -4.39 -1.80
N LEU A 63 -0.28 -3.75 -2.32
CA LEU A 63 1.02 -3.67 -1.65
C LEU A 63 0.94 -2.94 -0.30
N VAL A 64 0.25 -1.80 -0.24
CA VAL A 64 0.07 -1.04 1.00
C VAL A 64 -0.71 -1.86 2.02
N THR A 65 -1.79 -2.53 1.60
CA THR A 65 -2.59 -3.39 2.47
C THR A 65 -1.76 -4.55 3.01
N GLU A 66 -1.10 -5.30 2.13
CA GLU A 66 -0.29 -6.45 2.51
C GLU A 66 0.85 -6.06 3.45
N HIS A 67 1.57 -4.99 3.14
CA HIS A 67 2.66 -4.54 3.99
C HIS A 67 2.16 -4.11 5.38
N GLY A 68 1.01 -3.44 5.46
CA GLY A 68 0.36 -3.09 6.73
C GLY A 68 -0.05 -4.32 7.55
N THR A 69 -0.64 -5.32 6.91
CA THR A 69 -0.99 -6.60 7.56
C THR A 69 0.25 -7.33 8.08
N ASN A 70 1.30 -7.42 7.25
CA ASN A 70 2.56 -8.07 7.63
C ASN A 70 3.27 -7.33 8.78
N LEU A 71 3.23 -6.00 8.77
CA LEU A 71 3.80 -5.17 9.83
C LEU A 71 3.12 -5.47 11.18
N GLU A 72 1.79 -5.44 11.25
CA GLU A 72 1.06 -5.74 12.50
C GLU A 72 1.26 -7.20 12.95
N ALA A 73 1.31 -8.16 12.02
CA ALA A 73 1.61 -9.55 12.35
C ALA A 73 3.01 -9.72 12.96
N CYS A 74 4.01 -9.03 12.41
CA CYS A 74 5.37 -9.03 12.94
C CYS A 74 5.43 -8.39 14.34
N LEU A 75 4.77 -7.24 14.53
CA LEU A 75 4.73 -6.57 15.83
C LEU A 75 4.03 -7.43 16.89
N SER A 76 2.91 -8.06 16.55
CA SER A 76 2.21 -8.98 17.45
C SER A 76 3.07 -10.19 17.84
N THR A 77 3.80 -10.77 16.87
CA THR A 77 4.75 -11.87 17.13
C THR A 77 5.90 -11.43 18.03
N TYR A 78 6.42 -10.23 17.79
CA TYR A 78 7.51 -9.66 18.59
C TYR A 78 7.07 -9.35 20.02
N GLU A 79 5.85 -8.83 20.22
CA GLU A 79 5.26 -8.56 21.54
C GLU A 79 4.94 -9.86 22.30
N THR A 80 4.52 -10.93 21.63
CA THR A 80 4.17 -12.23 22.26
C THR A 80 5.36 -13.13 22.57
N THR A 81 6.54 -12.85 22.01
CA THR A 81 7.77 -13.64 22.22
C THR A 81 8.75 -12.96 23.15
N ASP A 82 8.28 -12.12 24.08
CA ASP A 82 9.11 -11.33 25.01
C ASP A 82 10.22 -10.55 24.30
N HIS A 83 9.92 -10.03 23.09
CA HIS A 83 10.86 -9.28 22.27
C HIS A 83 12.08 -10.08 21.79
N THR A 84 11.98 -11.41 21.77
CA THR A 84 13.09 -12.31 21.43
C THR A 84 13.12 -12.74 19.97
N SER A 85 12.00 -12.61 19.23
CA SER A 85 11.88 -13.02 17.82
C SER A 85 11.55 -11.84 16.91
N ALA A 86 12.36 -11.61 15.86
CA ALA A 86 12.09 -10.58 14.84
C ALA A 86 10.96 -10.96 13.86
N GLY A 87 10.27 -12.08 14.06
CA GLY A 87 9.28 -12.64 13.12
C GLY A 87 9.94 -13.29 11.91
N ALA A 88 9.29 -14.32 11.34
CA ALA A 88 9.66 -14.84 10.03
C ALA A 88 8.95 -14.00 8.96
N PHE A 89 9.71 -13.38 8.06
CA PHE A 89 9.15 -12.74 6.87
C PHE A 89 8.97 -13.81 5.80
N ASP A 90 7.80 -14.43 5.75
CA ASP A 90 7.42 -15.28 4.64
C ASP A 90 7.15 -14.37 3.43
N GLY A 91 8.21 -14.07 2.68
CA GLY A 91 8.14 -13.22 1.49
C GLY A 91 7.14 -13.76 0.47
N LEU A 92 6.52 -12.82 -0.28
CA LEU A 92 5.64 -13.03 -1.42
C LEU A 92 6.03 -14.27 -2.25
N ARG A 93 5.13 -15.26 -2.29
CA ARG A 93 5.22 -16.44 -3.16
C ARG A 93 4.55 -16.20 -4.50
#